data_AF-A0A844G2U2-F1
#
_entry.id   AF-A0A844G2U2-F1
#
_cell.length_a   1.000
_cell.length_b   1.000
_cell.length_c   1.000
_cell.angle_alpha   90.00
_cell.angle_beta   90.00
_cell.angle_gamma   90.00
#
_symmetry.space_group_name_H-M   'P 1'
#
loop_
_entity.id
_entity.type
_entity.pdbx_description
1 polymer ?
#
loop_
_entity_poly.entity_id
_entity_poly.type
_entity_poly.pdbx_seq_one_letter_code
_entity_poly.pdbx_strand_id
1 'polypeptide(L)'
;MKVLLAAAAIGYGLGLTPLAGSTFPHMLSELLGCSVIFAMYRCSKRTAWILFGIFVFLLLLESLSWGGFHALLIWFFWLGSFLLHRIGASRKTVLASLVLAVLAVSVFQGVKWQYRDAERSGSLRDWILFAGMSEDWLTDGKLRSTLQDEDFLLRFNQGWHISQVIIYMDVTGNYLRGSSIADSVGAILLPRYLFPDKRRGGGAENFRTMTFHELVGGTSMNVSYVGEGYGNWGKSGCSLFLLGVGCLLGLALRLVKWMNEKDGFYFYFIPVLFFFGVKAEGDFMMTFGQFFKLFLIAWVLIRLFGRRFVNCGDGGGRRRHVPESLRLKG
;
A
#
# COMPACT_ATOMS: atom_id res chain seq x y z
N MET A 1 5.57 -17.42 13.61
CA MET A 1 4.17 -17.44 13.12
C MET A 1 3.14 -17.00 14.16
N LYS A 2 2.98 -17.71 15.29
CA LYS A 2 1.90 -17.44 16.29
C LYS A 2 1.84 -15.98 16.77
N VAL A 3 2.98 -15.34 16.96
CA VAL A 3 3.07 -13.93 17.37
C VAL A 3 2.51 -12.98 16.31
N LEU A 4 2.77 -13.23 15.03
CA LEU A 4 2.21 -12.41 13.94
C LEU A 4 0.69 -12.58 13.85
N LEU A 5 0.21 -13.82 13.97
CA LEU A 5 -1.22 -14.12 13.97
C LEU A 5 -1.93 -13.49 15.18
N ALA A 6 -1.33 -13.55 16.37
CA ALA A 6 -1.87 -12.92 17.57
C ALA A 6 -1.92 -11.40 17.41
N ALA A 7 -0.85 -10.77 16.90
CA ALA A 7 -0.83 -9.34 16.63
C ALA A 7 -1.89 -8.94 15.60
N ALA A 8 -2.06 -9.71 14.53
CA ALA A 8 -3.10 -9.48 13.54
C ALA A 8 -4.51 -9.64 14.11
N ALA A 9 -4.76 -10.67 14.92
CA ALA A 9 -6.04 -10.88 15.60
C ALA A 9 -6.37 -9.71 16.55
N ILE A 10 -5.37 -9.20 17.28
CA ILE A 10 -5.51 -7.99 18.10
C ILE A 10 -5.87 -6.79 17.20
N GLY A 11 -5.21 -6.63 16.05
CA GLY A 11 -5.51 -5.58 15.08
C GLY A 11 -6.96 -5.59 14.62
N TYR A 12 -7.44 -6.74 14.13
CA TYR A 12 -8.84 -6.91 13.73
C TYR A 12 -9.81 -6.69 14.89
N GLY A 13 -9.49 -7.19 16.09
CA GLY A 13 -10.32 -7.00 17.29
C GLY A 13 -10.43 -5.53 17.71
N LEU A 14 -9.32 -4.79 17.70
CA LEU A 14 -9.31 -3.35 17.96
C LEU A 14 -10.06 -2.57 16.89
N GLY A 15 -10.08 -3.07 15.65
CA GLY A 15 -10.86 -2.53 14.54
C GLY A 15 -12.39 -2.60 14.73
N LEU A 16 -12.87 -3.37 15.71
CA LEU A 16 -14.29 -3.43 16.09
C LEU A 16 -14.64 -2.47 17.24
N THR A 17 -13.65 -1.77 17.79
CA THR A 17 -13.82 -0.84 18.92
C THR A 17 -13.84 0.61 18.43
N PRO A 18 -14.11 1.61 19.30
CA PRO A 18 -13.99 3.03 18.92
C PRO A 18 -12.60 3.43 18.40
N LEU A 19 -11.57 2.60 18.63
CA LEU A 19 -10.23 2.79 18.07
C LEU A 19 -10.12 2.44 16.58
N ALA A 20 -11.18 1.93 15.95
CA ALA A 20 -11.23 1.60 14.53
C ALA A 20 -10.78 2.75 13.61
N GLY A 21 -11.08 4.00 13.99
CA GLY A 21 -10.65 5.19 13.25
C GLY A 21 -9.16 5.53 13.36
N SER A 22 -8.40 4.81 14.18
CA SER A 22 -6.96 5.02 14.33
C SER A 22 -6.15 4.15 13.36
N THR A 23 -4.98 4.62 12.94
CA THR A 23 -4.11 3.89 12.01
C THR A 23 -3.49 2.62 12.61
N PHE A 24 -3.51 2.47 13.94
CA PHE A 24 -2.76 1.43 14.65
C PHE A 24 -3.41 0.03 14.56
N PRO A 25 -4.72 -0.15 14.76
CA PRO A 25 -5.42 -1.42 14.52
C PRO A 25 -5.21 -1.94 13.09
N HIS A 26 -5.31 -1.04 12.10
CA HIS A 26 -5.05 -1.38 10.70
C HIS A 26 -3.59 -1.81 10.50
N MET A 27 -2.60 -1.13 11.08
CA MET A 27 -1.20 -1.55 11.00
C MET A 27 -0.96 -2.96 11.57
N LEU A 28 -1.70 -3.33 12.62
CA LEU A 28 -1.62 -4.65 13.22
C LEU A 28 -2.32 -5.72 12.38
N SER A 29 -3.50 -5.46 11.81
CA SER A 29 -4.21 -6.42 10.95
C SER A 29 -3.37 -6.81 9.72
N GLU A 30 -2.60 -5.87 9.17
CA GLU A 30 -1.69 -6.10 8.04
C GLU A 30 -0.58 -7.13 8.32
N LEU A 31 -0.29 -7.42 9.59
CA LEU A 31 0.65 -8.49 9.98
C LEU A 31 0.11 -9.89 9.66
N LEU A 32 -1.18 -10.02 9.32
CA LEU A 32 -1.72 -11.27 8.77
C LEU A 32 -1.04 -11.60 7.43
N GLY A 33 -0.84 -10.61 6.55
CA GLY A 33 -0.13 -10.79 5.30
C GLY A 33 1.33 -11.23 5.52
N CYS A 34 2.02 -10.66 6.51
CA CYS A 34 3.35 -11.13 6.94
C CYS A 34 3.31 -12.60 7.42
N SER A 35 2.25 -13.01 8.10
CA SER A 35 2.04 -14.39 8.56
C SER A 35 1.87 -15.36 7.39
N VAL A 36 1.13 -14.97 6.35
CA VAL A 36 0.95 -15.76 5.12
C VAL A 36 2.29 -15.98 4.44
N ILE A 37 3.06 -14.92 4.22
CA ILE A 37 4.37 -15.02 3.56
C ILE A 37 5.31 -15.87 4.42
N PHE A 38 5.34 -15.65 5.74
CA PHE A 38 6.10 -16.50 6.64
C PHE A 38 5.73 -17.99 6.47
N ALA A 39 4.43 -18.31 6.45
CA ALA A 39 3.94 -19.66 6.31
C ALA A 39 4.29 -20.29 4.94
N MET A 40 4.28 -19.50 3.86
CA MET A 40 4.71 -19.96 2.54
C MET A 40 6.16 -20.45 2.55
N TYR A 41 7.07 -19.78 3.27
CA TYR A 41 8.48 -20.15 3.26
C TYR A 41 8.86 -21.17 4.34
N ARG A 42 8.17 -21.18 5.49
CA ARG A 42 8.62 -21.92 6.69
C ARG A 42 7.67 -23.01 7.18
N CYS A 43 6.39 -22.99 6.80
CA CYS A 43 5.39 -23.93 7.33
C CYS A 43 4.99 -24.99 6.30
N SER A 44 4.10 -25.89 6.71
CA SER A 44 3.52 -26.90 5.83
C SER A 44 2.69 -26.23 4.71
N LYS A 45 2.60 -26.91 3.55
CA LYS A 45 1.81 -26.40 2.40
C LYS A 45 0.35 -26.16 2.80
N ARG A 46 -0.23 -27.05 3.61
CA ARG A 46 -1.61 -26.94 4.10
C ARG A 46 -1.81 -25.66 4.91
N THR A 47 -0.97 -25.43 5.93
CA THR A 47 -1.04 -24.22 6.77
C THR A 47 -0.88 -22.95 5.95
N ALA A 48 0.06 -22.93 4.99
CA ALA A 48 0.26 -21.78 4.11
C ALA A 48 -0.97 -21.46 3.25
N TRP A 49 -1.60 -22.47 2.63
CA TRP A 49 -2.78 -22.27 1.79
C TRP A 49 -4.03 -21.89 2.57
N ILE A 50 -4.22 -22.45 3.78
CA ILE A 50 -5.32 -22.04 4.67
C ILE A 50 -5.18 -20.57 5.04
N LEU A 51 -3.99 -20.14 5.50
CA LEU A 51 -3.75 -18.74 5.86
C LEU A 51 -3.88 -17.81 4.64
N PHE A 52 -3.41 -18.24 3.47
CA PHE A 52 -3.57 -17.49 2.23
C PHE A 52 -5.06 -17.29 1.90
N GLY A 53 -5.87 -18.36 1.96
CA GLY A 53 -7.32 -18.28 1.72
C GLY A 53 -8.03 -17.34 2.70
N ILE A 54 -7.73 -17.45 4.00
CA ILE A 54 -8.27 -16.56 5.03
C ILE A 54 -7.90 -15.10 4.73
N PHE A 55 -6.64 -14.83 4.42
CA PHE A 55 -6.16 -13.48 4.16
C PHE A 55 -6.81 -12.86 2.92
N VAL A 56 -6.87 -13.60 1.81
CA VAL A 56 -7.55 -13.15 0.58
C VAL A 56 -9.04 -12.92 0.83
N PHE A 57 -9.71 -13.80 1.57
CA PHE A 57 -11.11 -13.62 1.93
C PHE A 57 -11.35 -12.32 2.72
N LEU A 58 -10.51 -12.04 3.73
CA LEU A 58 -10.61 -10.80 4.51
C LEU A 58 -10.33 -9.55 3.67
N LEU A 59 -9.34 -9.61 2.77
CA LEU A 59 -9.06 -8.50 1.84
C LEU A 59 -10.23 -8.22 0.88
N LEU A 60 -10.92 -9.26 0.41
CA LEU A 60 -12.10 -9.10 -0.45
C LEU A 60 -13.26 -8.48 0.32
N LEU A 61 -13.52 -8.95 1.55
CA LEU A 61 -14.54 -8.35 2.42
C LEU A 61 -14.26 -6.87 2.69
N GLU A 62 -13.02 -6.52 3.01
CA GLU A 62 -12.60 -5.14 3.24
C GLU A 62 -12.82 -4.27 1.99
N SER A 63 -12.38 -4.78 0.83
CA SER A 63 -12.51 -4.06 -0.44
C SER A 63 -13.96 -3.81 -0.84
N LEU A 64 -14.85 -4.77 -0.57
CA LEU A 64 -16.30 -4.63 -0.78
C LEU A 64 -16.91 -3.62 0.19
N SER A 65 -16.53 -3.67 1.47
CA SER A 65 -17.11 -2.80 2.51
C SER A 65 -16.75 -1.31 2.34
N TRP A 66 -15.51 -1.00 1.94
CA TRP A 66 -15.05 0.38 1.78
C TRP A 66 -15.11 0.87 0.33
N GLY A 67 -15.46 0.00 -0.63
CA GLY A 67 -15.43 0.31 -2.07
C GLY A 67 -14.04 0.64 -2.62
N GLY A 68 -12.99 0.42 -1.82
CA GLY A 68 -11.59 0.73 -2.10
C GLY A 68 -10.78 -0.53 -2.37
N PHE A 69 -10.24 -0.67 -3.57
CA PHE A 69 -9.53 -1.88 -4.01
C PHE A 69 -8.00 -1.73 -3.98
N HIS A 70 -7.48 -0.61 -3.50
CA HIS A 70 -6.03 -0.35 -3.52
C HIS A 70 -5.25 -1.35 -2.66
N ALA A 71 -5.74 -1.65 -1.44
CA ALA A 71 -5.10 -2.62 -0.56
C ALA A 71 -5.05 -4.01 -1.21
N LEU A 72 -6.15 -4.44 -1.84
CA LEU A 72 -6.24 -5.69 -2.59
C LEU A 72 -5.19 -5.77 -3.70
N LEU A 73 -5.07 -4.70 -4.52
CA LEU A 73 -4.11 -4.65 -5.61
C LEU A 73 -2.65 -4.70 -5.12
N ILE A 74 -2.32 -3.93 -4.08
CA ILE A 74 -0.98 -3.90 -3.49
C ILE A 74 -0.65 -5.27 -2.88
N TRP A 75 -1.58 -5.91 -2.18
CA TRP A 75 -1.36 -7.23 -1.61
C TRP A 75 -1.23 -8.32 -2.66
N PHE A 76 -2.02 -8.29 -3.74
CA PHE A 76 -1.82 -9.24 -4.85
C PHE A 76 -0.47 -9.04 -5.54
N PHE A 77 -0.01 -7.81 -5.72
CA PHE A 77 1.33 -7.52 -6.23
C PHE A 77 2.41 -8.15 -5.34
N TRP A 78 2.33 -7.94 -4.01
CA TRP A 78 3.29 -8.52 -3.08
C TRP A 78 3.20 -10.05 -3.02
N LEU A 79 2.03 -10.62 -2.76
CA LEU A 79 1.84 -12.07 -2.68
C LEU A 79 2.25 -12.78 -3.97
N GLY A 80 1.90 -12.20 -5.12
CA GLY A 80 2.33 -12.68 -6.44
C GLY A 80 3.84 -12.67 -6.58
N SER A 81 4.51 -11.56 -6.21
CA SER A 81 5.98 -11.45 -6.23
C SER A 81 6.65 -12.52 -5.35
N PHE A 82 6.15 -12.73 -4.13
CA PHE A 82 6.68 -13.76 -3.22
C PHE A 82 6.38 -15.18 -3.71
N LEU A 83 5.24 -15.42 -4.37
CA LEU A 83 4.90 -16.71 -4.96
C LEU A 83 5.81 -17.03 -6.15
N LEU A 84 6.00 -16.08 -7.07
CA LEU A 84 6.90 -16.20 -8.22
C LEU A 84 8.34 -16.45 -7.78
N HIS A 85 8.81 -15.74 -6.73
CA HIS A 85 10.12 -16.00 -6.13
C HIS A 85 10.19 -17.42 -5.56
N ARG A 86 9.18 -17.86 -4.81
CA ARG A 86 9.15 -19.19 -4.16
C ARG A 86 9.21 -20.34 -5.16
N ILE A 87 8.52 -20.22 -6.30
CA ILE A 87 8.51 -21.26 -7.34
C ILE A 87 9.74 -21.20 -8.25
N GLY A 88 10.63 -20.23 -8.05
CA GLY A 88 11.80 -20.02 -8.92
C GLY A 88 11.40 -19.63 -10.34
N ALA A 89 10.36 -18.80 -10.48
CA ALA A 89 9.82 -18.41 -11.79
C ALA A 89 10.91 -17.79 -12.68
N SER A 90 10.92 -18.16 -13.96
CA SER A 90 11.85 -17.59 -14.93
C SER A 90 11.56 -16.09 -15.15
N ARG A 91 12.56 -15.33 -15.62
CA ARG A 91 12.38 -13.91 -15.97
C ARG A 91 11.23 -13.69 -16.97
N LYS A 92 11.05 -14.63 -17.91
CA LYS A 92 9.96 -14.61 -18.89
C LYS A 92 8.60 -14.76 -18.21
N THR A 93 8.48 -15.69 -17.26
CA THR A 93 7.26 -15.90 -16.47
C THR A 93 6.93 -14.68 -15.62
N VAL A 94 7.94 -14.07 -14.99
CA VAL A 94 7.76 -12.82 -14.23
C VAL A 94 7.24 -11.70 -15.14
N LEU A 95 7.87 -11.49 -16.30
CA LEU A 95 7.43 -10.46 -17.25
C LEU A 95 6.01 -10.73 -17.77
N ALA A 96 5.71 -11.97 -18.15
CA ALA A 96 4.37 -12.36 -18.60
C ALA A 96 3.31 -12.13 -17.51
N SER A 97 3.63 -12.48 -16.25
CA SER A 97 2.73 -12.23 -15.12
C SER A 97 2.50 -10.75 -14.85
N LEU A 98 3.52 -9.91 -15.04
CA LEU A 98 3.41 -8.46 -14.89
C LEU A 98 2.51 -7.86 -15.98
N VAL A 99 2.70 -8.27 -17.23
CA VAL A 99 1.84 -7.85 -18.35
C VAL A 99 0.39 -8.28 -18.09
N LEU A 100 0.18 -9.53 -17.69
CA LEU A 100 -1.16 -10.02 -17.35
C LEU A 100 -1.78 -9.26 -16.17
N ALA A 101 -1.00 -8.92 -15.14
CA ALA A 101 -1.47 -8.15 -14.00
C ALA A 101 -1.86 -6.71 -14.42
N VAL A 102 -1.07 -6.04 -15.27
CA VAL A 102 -1.40 -4.72 -15.81
C VAL A 102 -2.70 -4.78 -16.61
N LEU A 103 -2.85 -5.77 -17.50
CA LEU A 103 -4.08 -5.95 -18.27
C LEU A 103 -5.29 -6.19 -17.35
N ALA A 104 -5.14 -7.08 -16.36
CA ALA A 104 -6.21 -7.38 -15.40
C ALA A 104 -6.62 -6.15 -14.59
N VAL A 105 -5.66 -5.34 -14.13
CA VAL A 105 -5.94 -4.08 -13.41
C VAL A 105 -6.62 -3.08 -14.34
N SER A 106 -6.21 -2.94 -15.59
CA SER A 106 -6.85 -2.04 -16.54
C SER A 106 -8.31 -2.41 -16.82
N VAL A 107 -8.60 -3.70 -17.03
CA VAL A 107 -9.98 -4.21 -17.16
C VAL A 107 -10.77 -3.94 -15.89
N PHE A 108 -10.20 -4.30 -14.74
CA PHE A 108 -10.84 -4.11 -13.44
C PHE A 108 -11.22 -2.64 -13.19
N GLN A 109 -10.32 -1.70 -13.46
CA GLN A 109 -10.59 -0.28 -13.27
C GLN A 109 -11.62 0.27 -14.26
N GLY A 110 -11.60 -0.19 -15.51
CA GLY A 110 -12.61 0.17 -16.52
C GLY A 110 -14.01 -0.28 -16.10
N VAL A 111 -14.17 -1.55 -15.74
CA VAL A 111 -15.46 -2.11 -15.31
C VAL A 111 -15.92 -1.49 -13.99
N LYS A 112 -15.01 -1.22 -13.05
CA LYS A 112 -15.36 -0.58 -11.76
C LYS A 112 -16.06 0.77 -11.94
N TRP A 113 -15.68 1.55 -12.96
CA TRP A 113 -16.35 2.82 -13.26
C TRP A 113 -17.77 2.60 -13.78
N GLN A 114 -17.93 1.72 -14.77
CA GLN A 114 -19.24 1.39 -15.36
C GLN A 114 -20.18 0.76 -14.31
N TYR A 115 -19.64 -0.06 -13.41
CA TYR A 115 -20.38 -0.65 -12.30
C TYR A 115 -20.91 0.42 -11.33
N ARG A 116 -20.08 1.39 -10.95
CA ARG A 116 -20.51 2.50 -10.07
C ARG A 116 -21.57 3.40 -10.71
N ASP A 117 -21.53 3.56 -12.03
CA ASP A 117 -22.53 4.31 -12.77
C ASP A 117 -23.85 3.54 -12.87
N ALA A 118 -23.78 2.23 -13.16
CA ALA A 118 -24.94 1.34 -13.19
C ALA A 118 -25.62 1.20 -11.81
N GLU A 119 -24.85 1.13 -10.72
CA GLU A 119 -25.36 1.11 -9.34
C GLU A 119 -26.20 2.37 -9.03
N ARG A 120 -25.76 3.55 -9.51
CA ARG A 120 -26.52 4.80 -9.35
C ARG A 120 -27.83 4.81 -10.14
N SER A 121 -27.89 4.06 -11.25
CA SER A 121 -29.09 3.92 -12.08
C SER A 121 -30.08 2.85 -11.57
N GLY A 122 -29.73 2.10 -10.52
CA GLY A 122 -30.62 1.14 -9.86
C GLY A 122 -30.79 -0.21 -10.58
N SER A 123 -29.95 -0.54 -11.57
CA SER A 123 -30.05 -1.81 -12.30
C SER A 123 -29.38 -2.97 -11.53
N LEU A 124 -30.14 -3.67 -10.68
CA LEU A 124 -29.67 -4.86 -9.97
C LEU A 124 -29.66 -6.11 -10.89
N ARG A 125 -28.53 -6.34 -11.58
CA ARG A 125 -28.11 -7.66 -12.10
C ARG A 125 -26.58 -7.75 -12.12
N ASP A 126 -25.98 -7.78 -10.92
CA ASP A 126 -24.56 -7.49 -10.66
C ASP A 126 -23.54 -8.33 -11.47
N TRP A 127 -23.67 -9.66 -11.54
CA TRP A 127 -22.61 -10.50 -12.15
C TRP A 127 -22.70 -10.65 -13.66
N ILE A 128 -23.92 -10.72 -14.22
CA ILE A 128 -24.12 -10.82 -15.68
C ILE A 128 -23.78 -9.49 -16.35
N LEU A 129 -24.11 -8.38 -15.69
CA LEU A 129 -23.72 -7.05 -16.13
C LEU A 129 -22.20 -6.88 -16.07
N PHE A 130 -21.54 -7.28 -14.98
CA PHE A 130 -20.08 -7.25 -14.87
C PHE A 130 -19.39 -8.11 -15.93
N ALA A 131 -19.90 -9.32 -16.20
CA ALA A 131 -19.36 -10.20 -17.23
C ALA A 131 -19.53 -9.61 -18.64
N GLY A 132 -20.72 -9.08 -18.96
CA GLY A 132 -20.99 -8.40 -20.23
C GLY A 132 -20.14 -7.14 -20.41
N MET A 133 -20.00 -6.31 -19.36
CA MET A 133 -19.12 -5.14 -19.37
C MET A 133 -17.65 -5.52 -19.56
N SER A 134 -17.20 -6.63 -18.97
CA SER A 134 -15.83 -7.14 -19.14
C SER A 134 -15.59 -7.63 -20.57
N GLU A 135 -16.57 -8.30 -21.17
CA GLU A 135 -16.52 -8.75 -22.56
C GLU A 135 -16.52 -7.56 -23.52
N ASP A 136 -17.45 -6.63 -23.36
CA ASP A 136 -17.55 -5.38 -24.13
C ASP A 136 -16.26 -4.55 -24.05
N TRP A 137 -15.63 -4.52 -22.86
CA TRP A 137 -14.36 -3.84 -22.66
C TRP A 137 -13.22 -4.46 -23.49
N LEU A 138 -13.25 -5.77 -23.71
CA LEU A 138 -12.20 -6.51 -24.42
C LEU A 138 -12.42 -6.59 -25.95
N THR A 139 -13.67 -6.58 -26.41
CA THR A 139 -14.00 -6.85 -27.82
C THR A 139 -14.30 -5.60 -28.64
N ASP A 140 -14.81 -4.53 -28.03
CA ASP A 140 -15.56 -3.49 -28.76
C ASP A 140 -14.72 -2.25 -29.15
N GLY A 141 -13.38 -2.35 -29.18
CA GLY A 141 -12.49 -1.19 -29.40
C GLY A 141 -12.56 -0.11 -28.30
N LYS A 142 -13.47 -0.26 -27.33
CA LYS A 142 -13.67 0.58 -26.14
C LYS A 142 -12.43 0.69 -25.28
N LEU A 143 -11.60 -0.36 -25.21
CA LEU A 143 -10.29 -0.27 -24.59
C LEU A 143 -9.44 0.83 -25.25
N ARG A 144 -9.41 0.90 -26.58
CA ARG A 144 -8.60 1.89 -27.30
C ARG A 144 -9.17 3.29 -27.15
N SER A 145 -10.49 3.48 -27.27
CA SER A 145 -11.10 4.80 -27.11
C SER A 145 -11.05 5.31 -25.67
N THR A 146 -11.21 4.43 -24.67
CA THR A 146 -11.13 4.82 -23.26
C THR A 146 -9.68 5.07 -22.81
N LEU A 147 -8.70 4.32 -23.35
CA LEU A 147 -7.28 4.67 -23.16
C LEU A 147 -6.90 6.00 -23.81
N GLN A 148 -7.69 6.49 -24.77
CA GLN A 148 -7.55 7.80 -25.41
C GLN A 148 -8.41 8.88 -24.74
N ASP A 149 -9.27 8.52 -23.80
CA ASP A 149 -10.13 9.46 -23.07
C ASP A 149 -9.30 10.20 -22.00
N GLU A 150 -9.26 11.53 -22.13
CA GLU A 150 -8.54 12.40 -21.19
C GLU A 150 -9.08 12.28 -19.77
N ASP A 151 -10.39 12.07 -19.58
CA ASP A 151 -10.99 11.90 -18.26
C ASP A 151 -10.59 10.58 -17.61
N PHE A 152 -10.45 9.52 -18.40
CA PHE A 152 -9.93 8.23 -17.92
C PHE A 152 -8.45 8.35 -17.54
N LEU A 153 -7.64 9.03 -18.36
CA LEU A 153 -6.23 9.29 -18.08
C LEU A 153 -6.04 10.19 -16.84
N LEU A 154 -6.86 11.22 -16.67
CA LEU A 154 -6.87 12.11 -15.50
C LEU A 154 -7.28 11.40 -14.21
N ARG A 155 -8.03 10.29 -14.28
CA ARG A 155 -8.47 9.48 -13.12
C ARG A 155 -7.53 8.33 -12.78
N PHE A 156 -6.85 7.75 -13.76
CA PHE A 156 -5.73 6.83 -13.52
C PHE A 156 -4.53 7.56 -12.93
N ASN A 157 -4.43 8.86 -13.20
CA ASN A 157 -3.34 9.71 -12.83
C ASN A 157 -3.70 10.51 -11.56
N GLN A 158 -2.95 10.31 -10.48
CA GLN A 158 -2.84 11.30 -9.39
C GLN A 158 -2.45 12.71 -9.91
N GLY A 159 -2.08 12.80 -11.19
CA GLY A 159 -1.86 14.00 -11.98
C GLY A 159 -2.98 15.04 -11.94
N TRP A 160 -4.25 14.70 -11.74
CA TRP A 160 -5.26 15.76 -11.53
C TRP A 160 -4.98 16.52 -10.22
N HIS A 161 -4.64 15.81 -9.13
CA HIS A 161 -4.35 16.45 -7.84
C HIS A 161 -3.06 17.26 -7.94
N ILE A 162 -2.04 16.70 -8.59
CA ILE A 162 -0.76 17.37 -8.83
C ILE A 162 -0.97 18.62 -9.71
N SER A 163 -1.81 18.54 -10.75
CA SER A 163 -2.07 19.69 -11.62
C SER A 163 -2.79 20.81 -10.89
N GLN A 164 -3.73 20.51 -9.99
CA GLN A 164 -4.34 21.54 -9.15
C GLN A 164 -3.32 22.25 -8.26
N VAL A 165 -2.32 21.53 -7.73
CA VAL A 165 -1.23 22.14 -6.96
C VAL A 165 -0.35 23.03 -7.83
N ILE A 166 0.00 22.58 -9.04
CA ILE A 166 0.79 23.38 -9.99
C ILE A 166 0.05 24.67 -10.33
N ILE A 167 -1.22 24.58 -10.70
CA ILE A 167 -2.05 25.74 -11.06
C ILE A 167 -2.14 26.72 -9.88
N TYR A 168 -2.44 26.23 -8.68
CA TYR A 168 -2.53 27.09 -7.49
C TYR A 168 -1.22 27.81 -7.20
N MET A 169 -0.10 27.09 -7.21
CA MET A 169 1.20 27.65 -6.85
C MET A 169 1.74 28.62 -7.91
N ASP A 170 1.53 28.32 -9.19
CA ASP A 170 1.99 29.18 -10.28
C ASP A 170 1.17 30.48 -10.37
N VAL A 171 -0.13 30.42 -10.03
CA VAL A 171 -1.00 31.60 -10.00
C VAL A 171 -0.74 32.46 -8.76
N THR A 172 -0.58 31.84 -7.59
CA THR A 172 -0.48 32.59 -6.31
C THR A 172 0.95 32.93 -5.90
N GLY A 173 1.94 32.16 -6.35
CA GLY A 173 3.33 32.25 -5.87
C GLY A 173 3.52 31.84 -4.41
N ASN A 174 2.49 31.29 -3.76
CA ASN A 174 2.45 30.99 -2.31
C ASN A 174 3.09 29.63 -1.97
N TYR A 175 4.32 29.40 -2.41
CA TYR A 175 5.05 28.20 -2.06
C TYR A 175 5.25 28.08 -0.54
N LEU A 176 5.07 26.88 -0.01
CA LEU A 176 5.16 26.59 1.43
C LEU A 176 6.60 26.53 1.97
N ARG A 177 7.61 26.53 1.10
CA ARG A 177 9.05 26.62 1.44
C ARG A 177 9.53 25.57 2.45
N GLY A 178 8.90 24.40 2.48
CA GLY A 178 9.29 23.26 3.32
C GLY A 178 8.49 23.13 4.62
N SER A 179 7.55 24.03 4.92
CA SER A 179 6.76 23.95 6.16
C SER A 179 5.99 22.64 6.26
N SER A 180 5.34 22.20 5.16
CA SER A 180 4.56 20.95 5.19
C SER A 180 5.43 19.72 5.47
N ILE A 181 6.68 19.73 4.99
CA ILE A 181 7.64 18.64 5.21
C ILE A 181 8.19 18.68 6.64
N ALA A 182 8.50 19.87 7.17
CA ALA A 182 8.94 20.03 8.56
C ALA A 182 7.86 19.54 9.54
N ASP A 183 6.60 19.94 9.31
CA ASP A 183 5.44 19.49 10.10
C ASP A 183 5.27 17.96 10.00
N SER A 184 5.47 17.41 8.81
CA SER A 184 5.40 15.96 8.59
C SER A 184 6.49 15.22 9.37
N VAL A 185 7.73 15.69 9.35
CA VAL A 185 8.83 15.11 10.13
C VAL A 185 8.52 15.13 11.63
N GLY A 186 8.05 16.27 12.15
CA GLY A 186 7.62 16.38 13.54
C GLY A 186 6.49 15.39 13.87
N ALA A 187 5.47 15.30 13.00
CA ALA A 187 4.32 14.43 13.21
C ALA A 187 4.65 12.92 13.17
N ILE A 188 5.67 12.54 12.39
CA ILE A 188 6.19 11.16 12.29
C ILE A 188 6.92 10.76 13.58
N LEU A 189 7.83 11.59 14.06
CA LEU A 189 8.73 11.25 15.16
C LEU A 189 8.06 11.39 16.53
N LEU A 190 7.13 12.34 16.68
CA LEU A 190 6.59 12.70 17.97
C LEU A 190 5.27 11.96 18.28
N PRO A 191 5.13 11.30 19.44
CA PRO A 191 3.87 10.63 19.81
C PRO A 191 2.74 11.65 20.04
N ARG A 192 1.51 11.26 19.70
CA ARG A 192 0.28 12.09 19.85
C ARG A 192 0.11 12.63 21.27
N TYR A 193 0.54 11.87 22.28
CA TYR A 193 0.43 12.25 23.69
C TYR A 193 1.26 13.50 24.03
N LEU A 194 2.46 13.64 23.44
CA LEU A 194 3.32 14.80 23.67
C LEU A 194 2.93 16.00 22.80
N PHE A 195 2.27 15.74 21.66
CA PHE A 195 1.87 16.77 20.68
C PHE A 195 0.44 16.49 20.19
N PRO A 196 -0.58 16.87 20.97
CA PRO A 196 -1.98 16.59 20.65
C PRO A 196 -2.45 17.32 19.38
N ASP A 197 -1.95 18.53 19.16
CA ASP A 197 -2.31 19.39 18.02
C ASP A 197 -1.58 19.03 16.73
N LYS A 198 -0.79 17.96 16.74
CA LYS A 198 -0.02 17.57 15.56
C LYS A 198 -0.93 17.20 14.38
N ARG A 199 -0.43 17.53 13.20
CA ARG A 199 -1.06 17.29 11.90
C ARG A 199 -1.77 15.94 11.81
N ARG A 200 -3.00 15.94 11.28
CA ARG A 200 -3.77 14.72 11.04
C ARG A 200 -3.31 14.11 9.72
N GLY A 201 -3.09 12.78 9.72
CA GLY A 201 -2.87 12.03 8.49
C GLY A 201 -4.14 11.96 7.68
N GLY A 202 -4.03 12.04 6.35
CA GLY A 202 -5.19 12.04 5.46
C GLY A 202 -4.96 12.84 4.17
N GLY A 203 -4.02 13.79 4.18
CA GLY A 203 -3.72 14.64 3.04
C GLY A 203 -4.68 15.81 2.83
N ALA A 204 -5.86 15.79 3.47
CA ALA A 204 -6.91 16.78 3.28
C ALA A 204 -6.44 18.21 3.52
N GLU A 205 -5.62 18.42 4.54
CA GLU A 205 -5.05 19.74 4.85
C GLU A 205 -4.06 20.21 3.78
N ASN A 206 -3.19 19.32 3.28
CA ASN A 206 -2.30 19.63 2.16
C ASN A 206 -3.12 19.99 0.92
N PHE A 207 -4.18 19.23 0.63
CA PHE A 207 -5.04 19.48 -0.51
C PHE A 207 -5.72 20.86 -0.43
N ARG A 208 -6.30 21.21 0.72
CA ARG A 208 -6.93 22.54 0.93
C ARG A 208 -5.92 23.69 0.88
N THR A 209 -4.73 23.49 1.43
CA THR A 209 -3.69 24.55 1.49
C THR A 209 -3.01 24.76 0.14
N MET A 210 -2.96 23.73 -0.71
CA MET A 210 -2.20 23.75 -1.96
C MET A 210 -3.09 23.78 -3.21
N THR A 211 -4.42 23.89 -3.09
CA THR A 211 -5.34 23.93 -4.24
C THR A 211 -6.43 24.96 -4.02
N PHE A 212 -7.14 25.33 -5.09
CA PHE A 212 -8.34 26.19 -4.99
C PHE A 212 -9.60 25.44 -4.53
N HIS A 213 -9.47 24.17 -4.14
CA HIS A 213 -10.61 23.30 -3.89
C HIS A 213 -10.84 23.07 -2.41
N GLU A 214 -12.10 23.22 -2.00
CA GLU A 214 -12.57 22.79 -0.69
C GLU A 214 -13.10 21.36 -0.74
N LEU A 215 -12.82 20.60 0.32
CA LEU A 215 -13.29 19.23 0.46
C LEU A 215 -14.64 19.22 1.16
N VAL A 216 -15.67 18.72 0.45
CA VAL A 216 -17.04 18.61 0.97
C VAL A 216 -17.23 17.30 1.74
N GLY A 217 -17.92 17.38 2.89
CA GLY A 217 -18.26 16.24 3.73
C GLY A 217 -17.05 15.59 4.40
N GLY A 218 -17.12 14.28 4.63
CA GLY A 218 -16.03 13.47 5.20
C GLY A 218 -14.94 13.07 4.19
N THR A 219 -14.90 13.72 3.02
CA THR A 219 -13.98 13.36 1.93
C THR A 219 -12.55 13.80 2.27
N SER A 220 -11.59 12.90 2.08
CA SER A 220 -10.16 13.19 2.24
C SER A 220 -9.43 12.90 0.93
N MET A 221 -8.71 13.89 0.41
CA MET A 221 -7.87 13.76 -0.78
C MET A 221 -6.45 14.18 -0.41
N ASN A 222 -5.46 13.65 -1.14
CA ASN A 222 -4.06 13.96 -0.90
C ASN A 222 -3.37 14.42 -2.19
N VAL A 223 -2.29 15.18 -2.08
CA VAL A 223 -1.59 15.81 -3.22
C VAL A 223 -0.43 14.98 -3.77
N SER A 224 -0.17 13.79 -3.20
CA SER A 224 1.04 12.96 -3.40
C SER A 224 2.35 13.65 -2.98
N TYR A 225 3.43 12.89 -2.87
CA TYR A 225 4.78 13.45 -2.69
C TYR A 225 5.22 14.38 -3.85
N VAL A 226 4.71 14.16 -5.07
CA VAL A 226 5.05 15.04 -6.20
C VAL A 226 4.37 16.40 -6.05
N GLY A 227 3.07 16.40 -5.74
CA GLY A 227 2.33 17.64 -5.50
C GLY A 227 2.83 18.36 -4.26
N GLU A 228 3.11 17.64 -3.17
CA GLU A 228 3.70 18.24 -1.97
C GLU A 228 5.09 18.85 -2.24
N GLY A 229 5.95 18.17 -3.00
CA GLY A 229 7.24 18.71 -3.42
C GLY A 229 7.12 19.98 -4.26
N TYR A 230 6.17 20.01 -5.21
CA TYR A 230 5.88 21.20 -6.01
C TYR A 230 5.32 22.34 -5.17
N GLY A 231 4.37 22.04 -4.28
CA GLY A 231 3.76 23.00 -3.36
C GLY A 231 4.75 23.68 -2.43
N ASN A 232 5.85 23.01 -2.09
CA ASN A 232 6.88 23.60 -1.23
C ASN A 232 7.93 24.40 -2.02
N TRP A 233 8.35 23.94 -3.21
CA TRP A 233 9.56 24.49 -3.84
C TRP A 233 9.49 24.64 -5.37
N GLY A 234 8.31 24.52 -5.98
CA GLY A 234 8.14 24.58 -7.44
C GLY A 234 8.91 23.48 -8.17
N LYS A 235 9.08 23.62 -9.49
CA LYS A 235 9.62 22.55 -10.35
C LYS A 235 11.01 22.06 -9.94
N SER A 236 11.98 22.97 -9.82
CA SER A 236 13.39 22.62 -9.56
C SER A 236 13.57 22.04 -8.16
N GLY A 237 12.93 22.64 -7.15
CA GLY A 237 13.01 22.13 -5.78
C GLY A 237 12.22 20.83 -5.59
N CYS A 238 11.10 20.64 -6.30
CA CYS A 238 10.39 19.36 -6.33
C CYS A 238 11.27 18.23 -6.85
N SER A 239 12.04 18.46 -7.91
CA SER A 239 12.96 17.45 -8.45
C SER A 239 14.04 17.06 -7.43
N LEU A 240 14.61 18.04 -6.73
CA LEU A 240 15.58 17.79 -5.65
C LEU A 240 14.94 17.04 -4.46
N PHE A 241 13.72 17.42 -4.09
CA PHE A 241 12.94 16.75 -3.05
C PHE A 241 12.68 15.28 -3.40
N LEU A 242 12.23 14.99 -4.63
CA LEU A 242 11.96 13.63 -5.09
C LEU A 242 13.23 12.77 -5.13
N LEU A 243 14.38 13.35 -5.50
CA LEU A 243 15.67 12.69 -5.35
C LEU A 243 15.95 12.33 -3.89
N GLY A 244 15.71 13.26 -2.96
CA GLY A 244 15.82 13.03 -1.52
C GLY A 244 14.91 11.91 -1.02
N VAL A 245 13.64 11.90 -1.43
CA VAL A 245 12.68 10.82 -1.13
C VAL A 245 13.17 9.47 -1.66
N GLY A 246 13.67 9.42 -2.89
CA GLY A 246 14.27 8.21 -3.47
C GLY A 246 15.49 7.72 -2.68
N CYS A 247 16.38 8.63 -2.26
CA CYS A 247 17.51 8.31 -1.40
C CYS A 247 17.06 7.74 -0.05
N LEU A 248 16.02 8.32 0.58
CA LEU A 248 15.46 7.84 1.84
C LEU A 248 14.85 6.44 1.71
N LEU A 249 14.09 6.18 0.63
CA LEU A 249 13.56 4.84 0.34
C LEU A 249 14.68 3.82 0.08
N GLY A 250 15.75 4.22 -0.62
CA GLY A 250 16.94 3.40 -0.83
C GLY A 250 17.68 3.10 0.49
N LEU A 251 17.78 4.08 1.40
CA LEU A 251 18.33 3.88 2.74
C LEU A 251 17.46 2.94 3.57
N ALA A 252 16.14 3.10 3.53
CA ALA A 252 15.18 2.21 4.18
C ALA A 252 15.33 0.76 3.69
N LEU A 253 15.47 0.54 2.38
CA LEU A 253 15.71 -0.78 1.81
C LEU A 253 17.06 -1.36 2.26
N ARG A 254 18.13 -0.56 2.28
CA ARG A 254 19.45 -0.98 2.78
C ARG A 254 19.40 -1.35 4.26
N LEU A 255 18.69 -0.58 5.08
CA LEU A 255 18.46 -0.88 6.49
C LEU A 255 17.73 -2.22 6.66
N VAL A 256 16.65 -2.44 5.91
CA VAL A 256 15.91 -3.72 5.93
C VAL A 256 16.80 -4.88 5.49
N LYS A 257 17.62 -4.72 4.44
CA LYS A 257 18.61 -5.73 4.00
C LYS A 257 19.58 -6.07 5.13
N TRP A 258 20.24 -5.06 5.72
CA TRP A 258 21.20 -5.24 6.80
C TRP A 258 20.59 -5.92 8.03
N MET A 259 19.38 -5.53 8.43
CA MET A 259 18.66 -6.16 9.54
C MET A 259 18.25 -7.60 9.21
N ASN A 260 17.91 -7.87 7.95
CA ASN A 260 17.55 -9.21 7.49
C ASN A 260 18.75 -10.17 7.46
N GLU A 261 19.97 -9.68 7.23
CA GLU A 261 21.18 -10.52 7.26
C GLU A 261 21.45 -11.13 8.64
N LYS A 262 21.01 -10.46 9.71
CA LYS A 262 21.17 -10.94 11.08
C LYS A 262 20.18 -12.05 11.43
N ASP A 263 18.89 -11.80 11.21
CA ASP A 263 17.81 -12.67 11.75
C ASP A 263 16.93 -13.32 10.66
N GLY A 264 16.99 -12.87 9.41
CA GLY A 264 16.21 -13.40 8.28
C GLY A 264 14.69 -13.15 8.33
N PHE A 265 14.18 -12.44 9.34
CA PHE A 265 12.75 -12.20 9.52
C PHE A 265 12.22 -10.92 8.87
N TYR A 266 13.06 -9.88 8.73
CA TYR A 266 12.65 -8.60 8.16
C TYR A 266 12.19 -8.71 6.70
N PHE A 267 12.66 -9.73 5.98
CA PHE A 267 12.19 -10.10 4.65
C PHE A 267 10.66 -10.25 4.56
N TYR A 268 10.03 -10.82 5.60
CA TYR A 268 8.59 -11.06 5.63
C TYR A 268 7.76 -9.78 5.89
N PHE A 269 8.40 -8.71 6.37
CA PHE A 269 7.77 -7.43 6.65
C PHE A 269 7.88 -6.44 5.47
N ILE A 270 8.61 -6.78 4.40
CA ILE A 270 8.78 -5.89 3.24
C ILE A 270 7.44 -5.34 2.71
N PRO A 271 6.39 -6.16 2.50
CA PRO A 271 5.10 -5.66 1.99
C PRO A 271 4.47 -4.58 2.86
N VAL A 272 4.48 -4.78 4.18
CA VAL A 272 3.83 -3.84 5.11
C VAL A 272 4.68 -2.58 5.27
N LEU A 273 6.00 -2.71 5.36
CA LEU A 273 6.92 -1.57 5.47
C LEU A 273 6.81 -0.64 4.26
N PHE A 274 6.72 -1.20 3.05
CA PHE A 274 6.67 -0.43 1.81
C PHE A 274 5.27 -0.25 1.23
N PHE A 275 4.22 -0.59 1.98
CA PHE A 275 2.83 -0.51 1.51
C PHE A 275 2.49 0.88 0.94
N PHE A 276 2.73 1.94 1.71
CA PHE A 276 2.54 3.33 1.25
C PHE A 276 3.71 3.87 0.40
N GLY A 277 4.83 3.16 0.35
CA GLY A 277 5.92 3.49 -0.58
C GLY A 277 5.58 3.17 -2.03
N VAL A 278 4.67 2.21 -2.24
CA VAL A 278 4.17 1.84 -3.58
C VAL A 278 2.92 2.65 -3.96
N LYS A 279 2.24 3.27 -2.99
CA LYS A 279 0.99 4.00 -3.21
C LYS A 279 1.27 5.45 -3.64
N ALA A 280 1.07 5.74 -4.93
CA ALA A 280 1.28 7.07 -5.54
C ALA A 280 0.49 8.22 -4.90
N GLU A 281 -0.60 7.95 -4.19
CA GLU A 281 -1.44 8.98 -3.53
C GLU A 281 -0.90 9.43 -2.17
N GLY A 282 0.09 8.73 -1.60
CA GLY A 282 0.64 9.08 -0.29
C GLY A 282 1.40 10.41 -0.31
N ASP A 283 1.28 11.20 0.74
CA ASP A 283 2.20 12.32 1.02
C ASP A 283 3.43 11.82 1.81
N PHE A 284 4.38 12.72 2.06
CA PHE A 284 5.59 12.41 2.82
C PHE A 284 5.25 11.82 4.20
N MET A 285 4.25 12.40 4.89
CA MET A 285 3.86 11.97 6.23
C MET A 285 3.27 10.56 6.26
N MET A 286 2.39 10.23 5.32
CA MET A 286 1.77 8.91 5.22
C MET A 286 2.83 7.85 4.94
N THR A 287 3.67 8.07 3.93
CA THR A 287 4.64 7.07 3.49
C THR A 287 5.70 6.81 4.55
N PHE A 288 6.38 7.86 5.03
CA PHE A 288 7.46 7.68 6.01
C PHE A 288 6.92 7.44 7.42
N GLY A 289 5.76 8.00 7.77
CA GLY A 289 5.12 7.75 9.05
C GLY A 289 4.64 6.32 9.21
N GLN A 290 4.06 5.73 8.16
CA GLN A 290 3.72 4.31 8.19
C GLN A 290 4.96 3.44 8.22
N PHE A 291 5.96 3.72 7.35
CA PHE A 291 7.21 2.98 7.35
C PHE A 291 7.85 2.97 8.75
N PHE A 292 8.00 4.14 9.38
CA PHE A 292 8.60 4.27 10.70
C PHE A 292 7.85 3.48 11.78
N LYS A 293 6.51 3.61 11.84
CA LYS A 293 5.68 2.91 12.83
C LYS A 293 5.73 1.40 12.64
N LEU A 294 5.59 0.91 11.40
CA LEU A 294 5.65 -0.51 11.11
C LEU A 294 7.06 -1.08 11.30
N PHE A 295 8.09 -0.29 11.01
CA PHE A 295 9.47 -0.66 11.32
C PHE A 295 9.67 -0.81 12.82
N LEU A 296 9.18 0.12 13.63
CA LEU A 296 9.24 0.04 15.08
C LEU A 296 8.46 -1.19 15.60
N ILE A 297 7.25 -1.44 15.10
CA ILE A 297 6.46 -2.63 15.45
C ILE A 297 7.23 -3.91 15.10
N ALA A 298 7.76 -4.01 13.87
CA ALA A 298 8.55 -5.16 13.43
C ALA A 298 9.79 -5.35 14.31
N TRP A 299 10.51 -4.26 14.61
CA TRP A 299 11.70 -4.28 15.46
C TRP A 299 11.38 -4.76 16.89
N VAL A 300 10.34 -4.23 17.52
CA VAL A 300 9.89 -4.67 18.86
C VAL A 300 9.49 -6.14 18.84
N LEU A 301 8.68 -6.56 17.87
CA LEU A 301 8.22 -7.94 17.76
C LEU A 301 9.40 -8.90 17.58
N ILE A 302 10.34 -8.59 16.69
CA ILE A 302 11.52 -9.43 16.44
C ILE A 302 12.44 -9.44 17.66
N ARG A 303 12.63 -8.31 18.35
CA ARG A 303 13.51 -8.26 19.53
C ARG A 303 12.95 -9.05 20.71
N LEU A 304 11.65 -8.94 20.97
CA LEU A 304 10.99 -9.63 22.08
C LEU A 304 10.71 -11.11 21.77
N PHE A 305 10.37 -11.43 20.51
CA PHE A 305 9.85 -12.75 20.15
C PHE A 305 10.61 -13.46 19.04
N GLY A 306 11.77 -12.97 18.62
CA GLY A 306 12.65 -13.51 17.56
C GLY A 306 12.71 -15.04 17.53
N ARG A 307 13.04 -15.65 18.68
CA ARG A 307 13.16 -17.12 18.85
C ARG A 307 11.85 -17.87 18.62
N ARG A 308 10.70 -17.25 18.91
CA ARG A 308 9.36 -17.84 18.74
C ARG A 308 8.86 -17.75 17.29
N PHE A 309 9.49 -16.97 16.42
CA PHE A 309 9.13 -16.97 15.00
C PHE A 309 9.58 -18.24 14.28
N VAL A 310 10.57 -18.98 14.80
CA VAL A 310 11.16 -20.17 14.14
C VAL A 310 10.19 -21.36 14.04
N ASN A 311 9.26 -21.51 15.01
CA ASN A 311 8.40 -22.69 15.09
C ASN A 311 7.01 -22.41 14.47
N CYS A 312 6.64 -23.19 13.46
CA CYS A 312 5.27 -23.19 12.91
C CYS A 312 4.26 -23.92 13.80
N GLY A 313 4.69 -24.62 14.86
CA GLY A 313 3.79 -25.39 15.73
C GLY A 313 3.26 -26.69 15.12
N ASP A 314 3.43 -26.89 13.82
CA ASP A 314 3.21 -28.17 13.15
C ASP A 314 4.31 -29.16 13.62
N GLY A 315 3.93 -30.15 14.43
CA GLY A 315 4.81 -31.16 15.05
C GLY A 315 5.50 -32.13 14.06
N GLY A 316 5.73 -31.72 12.82
CA GLY A 316 6.32 -32.53 11.77
C GLY A 316 6.82 -31.64 10.64
N GLY A 317 8.06 -31.18 10.73
CA GLY A 317 8.66 -30.40 9.66
C GLY A 317 10.16 -30.31 9.85
N ARG A 318 10.91 -31.12 9.11
CA ARG A 318 12.37 -30.97 8.90
C ARG A 318 12.72 -29.49 8.87
N ARG A 319 13.75 -29.09 9.64
CA ARG A 319 14.39 -27.77 9.54
C ARG A 319 14.63 -27.48 8.06
N ARG A 320 13.72 -26.78 7.39
CA ARG A 320 13.97 -26.30 6.04
C ARG A 320 14.95 -25.16 6.22
N HIS A 321 16.20 -25.45 5.88
CA HIS A 321 17.28 -24.50 5.81
C HIS A 321 16.75 -23.23 5.13
N VAL A 322 17.09 -22.06 5.68
CA VAL A 322 16.92 -20.79 4.97
C VAL A 322 17.60 -20.99 3.61
N PRO A 323 16.87 -20.91 2.48
CA PRO A 323 17.49 -20.97 1.17
C PRO A 323 18.65 -19.97 1.14
N GLU A 324 19.81 -20.38 0.65
CA GLU A 324 20.98 -19.51 0.52
C GLU A 324 20.66 -18.27 -0.35
N SER A 325 19.61 -18.36 -1.18
CA SER A 325 19.02 -17.26 -1.96
C SER A 325 18.29 -16.18 -1.15
N LEU A 326 17.93 -16.43 0.12
CA LEU A 326 17.34 -15.43 1.02
C LEU A 326 18.41 -14.65 1.80
N ARG A 327 19.68 -15.07 1.75
CA ARG A 327 20.80 -14.17 2.05
C ARG A 327 20.91 -13.27 0.83
N LEU A 328 20.50 -12.01 0.98
CA LEU A 328 20.65 -11.01 -0.07
C LEU A 328 22.13 -10.96 -0.43
N LYS A 329 22.52 -11.61 -1.54
CA LYS A 329 23.92 -11.61 -2.00
C LYS A 329 24.36 -10.15 -2.20
N GLY A 330 25.61 -9.90 -1.83
CA GLY A 330 26.28 -8.60 -1.72
C GLY A 330 25.80 -7.57 -2.72
#